data_AF-A0A8S9W7A3-F1
#
_entry.id   AF-A0A8S9W7A3-F1
#
_cell.length_a   1.000
_cell.length_b   1.000
_cell.length_c   1.000
_cell.angle_alpha   90.00
_cell.angle_beta   90.00
_cell.angle_gamma   90.00
#
_symmetry.space_group_name_H-M   'P 1'
#
loop_
_entity.id
_entity.type
_entity.pdbx_description
1 polymer ?
#
loop_
_entity_poly.entity_id
_entity_poly.type
_entity_poly.pdbx_seq_one_letter_code
_entity_poly.pdbx_strand_id
1 'polypeptide(L)'
;MFLAAIAAVSLLVGAVGIANTMFMSVMERTRQIGLLKALGATNSEVMKLFLMESGLFGIVGGVIGVIFGILISVLVSSIGFQMIGPGGAMKTVVSLQLIIFALIFSTLVGVISGIVPARNAAKMNPVDALRFEQ
;
A
#
# COMPACT_ATOMS: atom_id res chain seq x y z
N MET A 1 10.51 3.19 -22.53
CA MET A 1 9.07 2.86 -22.40
C MET A 1 8.83 1.50 -21.74
N PHE A 2 9.54 0.44 -22.13
CA PHE A 2 9.37 -0.90 -21.55
C PHE A 2 9.50 -0.98 -20.01
N LEU A 3 10.55 -0.37 -19.43
CA LEU A 3 10.75 -0.34 -17.96
C LEU A 3 9.60 0.37 -17.22
N ALA A 4 9.08 1.47 -17.79
CA ALA A 4 7.95 2.19 -17.21
C ALA A 4 6.66 1.36 -17.25
N ALA A 5 6.45 0.57 -18.31
CA ALA A 5 5.32 -0.34 -18.42
C ALA A 5 5.38 -1.45 -17.35
N ILE A 6 6.55 -2.08 -17.15
CA ILE A 6 6.73 -3.08 -16.09
C ILE A 6 6.48 -2.46 -14.72
N ALA A 7 7.05 -1.29 -14.45
CA ALA A 7 6.85 -0.59 -13.19
C ALA A 7 5.36 -0.27 -12.94
N ALA A 8 4.63 0.15 -13.97
CA ALA A 8 3.20 0.41 -13.88
C ALA A 8 2.39 -0.86 -13.58
N VAL A 9 2.70 -1.98 -14.24
CA VAL A 9 2.03 -3.27 -13.97
C VAL A 9 2.34 -3.77 -12.56
N SER A 10 3.61 -3.71 -12.11
CA SER A 10 3.99 -4.09 -10.75
C SER A 10 3.28 -3.24 -9.70
N LEU A 11 3.14 -1.94 -9.95
CA LEU A 11 2.40 -1.04 -9.08
C LEU A 11 0.91 -1.43 -9.00
N LEU A 12 0.31 -1.76 -10.14
CA LEU A 12 -1.07 -2.22 -10.22
C LEU A 12 -1.29 -3.50 -9.41
N VAL A 13 -0.40 -4.49 -9.55
CA VAL A 13 -0.47 -5.74 -8.79
C VAL A 13 -0.33 -5.47 -7.28
N GLY A 14 0.59 -4.59 -6.88
CA GLY A 14 0.72 -4.19 -5.48
C GLY A 14 -0.53 -3.50 -4.94
N ALA A 15 -1.12 -2.58 -5.72
CA ALA A 15 -2.36 -1.88 -5.38
C ALA A 15 -3.53 -2.86 -5.18
N VAL A 16 -3.69 -3.82 -6.11
CA VAL A 16 -4.71 -4.87 -5.99
C VAL A 16 -4.46 -5.76 -4.77
N GLY A 17 -3.19 -6.08 -4.47
CA GLY A 17 -2.81 -6.82 -3.27
C GLY A 17 -3.24 -6.10 -1.98
N ILE A 18 -2.97 -4.79 -1.88
CA ILE A 18 -3.43 -3.97 -0.75
C ILE A 18 -4.95 -3.98 -0.65
N ALA A 19 -5.65 -3.79 -1.78
CA ALA A 19 -7.11 -3.80 -1.81
C ALA A 19 -7.67 -5.15 -1.32
N ASN A 20 -7.09 -6.27 -1.75
CA ASN A 20 -7.52 -7.61 -1.33
C ASN A 20 -7.32 -7.86 0.16
N THR A 21 -6.16 -7.47 0.71
CA THR A 21 -5.91 -7.54 2.15
C THR A 21 -6.89 -6.67 2.94
N MET A 22 -7.21 -5.49 2.43
CA MET A 22 -8.22 -4.62 3.05
C MET A 22 -9.62 -5.22 2.99
N PHE A 23 -10.01 -5.87 1.88
CA PHE A 23 -11.28 -6.61 1.83
C PHE A 23 -11.34 -7.71 2.88
N MET A 24 -10.25 -8.48 3.04
CA MET A 24 -10.15 -9.52 4.07
C MET A 24 -10.29 -8.92 5.48
N SER A 25 -9.57 -7.84 5.79
CA SER A 25 -9.65 -7.14 7.08
C SER A 25 -11.09 -6.65 7.38
N VAL A 26 -11.78 -6.11 6.38
CA VAL A 26 -13.18 -5.70 6.52
C VAL A 26 -14.08 -6.89 6.85
N MET A 27 -13.90 -8.02 6.16
CA MET A 27 -14.69 -9.23 6.41
C MET A 27 -14.47 -9.78 7.82
N GLU A 28 -13.23 -9.87 8.28
CA GLU A 28 -12.89 -10.33 9.64
C GLU A 28 -13.46 -9.40 10.72
N ARG A 29 -13.50 -8.09 10.46
CA ARG A 29 -13.95 -7.06 11.41
C ARG A 29 -15.42 -6.65 11.22
N THR A 30 -16.18 -7.33 10.38
CA THR A 30 -17.61 -7.04 10.07
C THR A 30 -18.43 -6.78 11.33
N ARG A 31 -18.36 -7.67 12.33
CA ARG A 31 -19.12 -7.54 13.59
C ARG A 31 -18.72 -6.29 14.38
N GLN A 32 -17.42 -5.98 14.44
CA GLN A 32 -16.92 -4.79 15.15
C GLN A 32 -17.39 -3.50 14.47
N ILE A 33 -17.39 -3.46 13.13
CA ILE A 33 -17.91 -2.34 12.33
C ILE A 33 -19.42 -2.19 12.58
N GLY A 34 -20.16 -3.30 12.59
CA GLY A 34 -21.60 -3.32 12.91
C GLY A 34 -21.92 -2.75 14.28
N LEU A 35 -21.15 -3.12 15.31
CA LEU A 35 -21.29 -2.59 16.67
C LEU A 35 -20.96 -1.10 16.73
N LEU A 36 -19.86 -0.65 16.10
CA LEU A 36 -19.50 0.76 15.99
C LEU A 36 -20.63 1.59 15.37
N LYS A 37 -21.21 1.12 14.27
CA LYS A 37 -22.31 1.81 13.60
C LYS A 37 -23.62 1.78 14.39
N ALA A 38 -23.89 0.70 15.14
CA ALA A 38 -25.04 0.63 16.04
C ALA A 38 -24.93 1.62 17.23
N LEU A 39 -23.70 1.92 17.65
CA LEU A 39 -23.40 2.95 18.66
C LEU A 39 -23.40 4.39 18.10
N GLY A 40 -23.68 4.56 16.81
CA GLY A 40 -23.79 5.88 16.16
C GLY A 40 -22.58 6.31 15.35
N ALA A 41 -21.58 5.44 15.13
CA ALA A 41 -20.46 5.78 14.23
C ALA A 41 -20.96 6.06 12.80
N THR A 42 -20.52 7.18 12.25
CA THR A 42 -20.88 7.63 10.91
C THR A 42 -20.09 6.86 9.85
N ASN A 43 -20.66 6.76 8.64
CA ASN A 43 -19.97 6.16 7.48
C ASN A 43 -18.60 6.83 7.22
N SER A 44 -18.50 8.13 7.50
CA SER A 44 -17.26 8.90 7.33
C SER A 44 -16.17 8.50 8.33
N GLU A 45 -16.52 8.17 9.57
CA GLU A 45 -15.55 7.70 10.58
C GLU A 45 -15.02 6.32 10.23
N VAL A 46 -15.90 5.40 9.85
CA VAL A 46 -15.52 4.06 9.38
C VAL A 46 -14.64 4.16 8.13
N MET A 47 -15.00 5.03 7.18
CA MET A 47 -14.18 5.29 6.00
C MET A 47 -12.78 5.76 6.38
N LYS A 48 -12.67 6.78 7.23
CA LYS A 48 -11.38 7.35 7.64
C LYS A 48 -10.49 6.30 8.32
N LEU A 49 -11.08 5.44 9.15
CA LEU A 49 -10.35 4.35 9.81
C LEU A 49 -9.67 3.44 8.78
N PHE A 50 -10.42 2.92 7.81
CA PHE A 50 -9.88 2.02 6.80
C PHE A 50 -8.96 2.73 5.81
N LEU A 51 -9.22 4.00 5.48
CA LEU A 51 -8.30 4.80 4.65
C LEU A 51 -6.95 5.00 5.37
N MET A 52 -6.96 5.27 6.68
CA MET A 52 -5.73 5.35 7.46
C MET A 52 -5.01 4.00 7.51
N GLU A 53 -5.71 2.89 7.69
CA GLU A 53 -5.13 1.54 7.65
C GLU A 53 -4.49 1.23 6.29
N SER A 54 -5.16 1.56 5.18
CA SER A 54 -4.59 1.43 3.83
C SER A 54 -3.39 2.36 3.56
N GLY A 55 -3.42 3.57 4.11
CA GLY A 55 -2.29 4.49 4.08
C GLY A 55 -1.08 3.96 4.84
N LEU A 56 -1.30 3.31 5.99
CA LEU A 56 -0.24 2.64 6.75
C LEU A 56 0.40 1.51 5.94
N PHE A 57 -0.39 0.70 5.22
CA PHE A 57 0.18 -0.29 4.29
C PHE A 57 1.05 0.37 3.21
N GLY A 58 0.61 1.51 2.65
CA GLY A 58 1.39 2.28 1.68
C GLY A 58 2.69 2.86 2.25
N ILE A 59 2.68 3.37 3.48
CA ILE A 59 3.87 3.88 4.17
C ILE A 59 4.85 2.74 4.46
N VAL A 60 4.39 1.67 5.09
CA VAL A 60 5.23 0.51 5.45
C VAL A 60 5.82 -0.13 4.19
N GLY A 61 4.99 -0.36 3.17
CA GLY A 61 5.45 -0.87 1.87
C GLY A 61 6.44 0.07 1.19
N GLY A 62 6.24 1.40 1.30
CA GLY A 62 7.17 2.41 0.80
C GLY A 62 8.52 2.38 1.50
N VAL A 63 8.54 2.33 2.83
CA VAL A 63 9.77 2.25 3.63
C VAL A 63 10.54 0.97 3.28
N ILE A 64 9.86 -0.17 3.26
CA ILE A 64 10.45 -1.46 2.88
C ILE A 64 10.98 -1.39 1.44
N GLY A 65 10.19 -0.86 0.50
CA GLY A 65 10.58 -0.71 -0.91
C GLY A 65 11.80 0.18 -1.12
N VAL A 66 11.91 1.30 -0.39
CA VAL A 66 13.09 2.17 -0.42
C VAL A 66 14.32 1.44 0.12
N ILE A 67 14.21 0.74 1.25
CA ILE A 67 15.32 -0.01 1.85
C ILE A 67 15.82 -1.08 0.86
N PHE A 68 14.92 -1.89 0.31
CA PHE A 68 15.28 -2.91 -0.68
C PHE A 68 15.83 -2.29 -1.97
N GLY A 69 15.25 -1.18 -2.43
CA GLY A 69 15.72 -0.46 -3.61
C GLY A 69 17.16 0.02 -3.46
N ILE A 70 17.49 0.62 -2.31
CA ILE A 70 18.86 1.05 -1.99
C ILE A 70 19.79 -0.16 -1.89
N LEU A 71 19.39 -1.22 -1.17
CA LEU A 71 20.20 -2.42 -0.98
C LEU A 71 20.54 -3.09 -2.33
N ILE A 72 19.55 -3.28 -3.20
CA ILE A 72 19.74 -3.82 -4.54
C ILE A 72 20.64 -2.91 -5.37
N SER A 73 20.43 -1.60 -5.30
CA SER A 73 21.23 -0.64 -6.07
C SER A 73 22.71 -0.65 -5.67
N VAL A 74 23.01 -0.80 -4.37
CA VAL A 74 24.39 -0.97 -3.87
C VAL A 74 24.99 -2.30 -4.32
N LEU A 75 24.23 -3.41 -4.23
CA LEU A 75 24.68 -4.74 -4.67
C LEU A 75 24.96 -4.79 -6.18
N VAL A 76 24.09 -4.20 -6.99
CA VAL A 76 24.28 -4.13 -8.44
C VAL A 76 25.50 -3.26 -8.78
N SER A 77 25.70 -2.16 -8.07
CA SER A 77 26.86 -1.29 -8.26
C SER A 77 28.18 -1.99 -7.91
N SER A 78 28.22 -2.84 -6.87
CA SER A 78 29.45 -3.57 -6.49
C SER A 78 29.78 -4.70 -7.46
N ILE A 79 28.78 -5.43 -7.95
CA ILE A 79 28.96 -6.52 -8.94
C ILE A 79 29.29 -5.95 -10.33
N GLY A 80 28.64 -4.85 -10.74
CA GLY A 80 28.90 -4.18 -12.03
C GLY A 80 30.32 -3.64 -12.14
N PHE A 81 30.89 -3.16 -11.02
CA PHE A 81 32.29 -2.73 -10.95
C PHE A 81 33.27 -3.89 -11.17
N GLN A 82 32.93 -5.10 -10.71
CA GLN A 82 33.74 -6.31 -10.92
C GLN A 82 33.64 -6.87 -12.35
N MET A 83 32.50 -6.72 -13.03
CA MET A 83 32.28 -7.30 -14.36
C MET A 83 32.63 -6.38 -15.54
N ILE A 84 32.53 -5.06 -15.41
CA ILE A 84 32.62 -4.11 -16.55
C ILE A 84 33.87 -3.21 -16.49
N GLY A 85 34.62 -3.22 -15.37
CA GLY A 85 35.81 -2.40 -15.17
C GLY A 85 35.51 -0.95 -14.76
N PRO A 86 36.53 -0.10 -14.55
CA PRO A 86 36.40 1.23 -13.93
C PRO A 86 35.52 2.25 -14.71
N GLY A 87 35.10 1.94 -15.94
CA GLY A 87 34.13 2.72 -16.73
C GLY A 87 32.66 2.27 -16.60
N GLY A 88 32.39 1.13 -15.94
CA GLY A 88 31.06 0.54 -15.75
C GLY A 88 30.37 0.91 -14.44
N ALA A 89 30.92 1.85 -13.67
CA ALA A 89 30.36 2.28 -12.40
C ALA A 89 29.02 2.99 -12.62
N MET A 90 27.91 2.24 -12.50
CA MET A 90 26.58 2.85 -12.34
C MET A 90 26.58 3.62 -11.02
N LYS A 91 26.78 4.95 -11.12
CA LYS A 91 26.79 5.83 -9.95
C LYS A 91 25.41 5.78 -9.31
N THR A 92 25.32 5.16 -8.14
CA THR A 92 24.10 5.08 -7.34
C THR A 92 23.77 6.47 -6.81
N VAL A 93 22.88 7.20 -7.50
CA VAL A 93 22.40 8.50 -7.04
C VAL A 93 21.15 8.29 -6.20
N VAL A 94 21.35 8.06 -4.91
CA VAL A 94 20.26 8.08 -3.93
C VAL A 94 20.10 9.52 -3.45
N SER A 95 19.08 10.21 -3.94
CA SER A 95 18.72 11.54 -3.47
C SER A 95 17.62 11.46 -2.42
N LEU A 96 17.72 12.28 -1.37
CA LEU A 96 16.68 12.42 -0.34
C LEU A 96 15.32 12.78 -0.96
N GLN A 97 15.33 13.55 -2.05
CA GLN A 97 14.12 13.95 -2.78
C GLN A 97 13.41 12.74 -3.43
N LEU A 98 14.16 11.75 -3.94
CA LEU A 98 13.59 10.53 -4.52
C LEU A 98 12.98 9.63 -3.45
N ILE A 99 13.60 9.57 -2.27
CA ILE A 99 13.07 8.80 -1.13
C ILE A 99 11.74 9.41 -0.67
N ILE A 100 11.70 10.73 -0.46
CA ILE A 100 10.48 11.44 -0.05
C ILE A 100 9.38 11.24 -1.11
N PHE A 101 9.73 11.38 -2.39
CA PHE A 101 8.79 11.16 -3.48
C PHE A 101 8.25 9.72 -3.48
N ALA A 102 9.11 8.71 -3.32
CA ALA A 102 8.70 7.30 -3.28
C ALA A 102 7.75 7.01 -2.11
N LEU A 103 8.02 7.56 -0.92
CA LEU A 103 7.16 7.39 0.25
C LEU A 103 5.78 8.06 0.09
N ILE A 104 5.75 9.28 -0.46
CA ILE A 104 4.49 9.96 -0.75
C ILE A 104 3.70 9.17 -1.80
N PHE A 105 4.39 8.75 -2.86
CA PHE A 105 3.76 8.00 -3.95
C PHE A 105 3.20 6.65 -3.48
N SER A 106 3.95 5.88 -2.69
CA SER A 106 3.47 4.61 -2.14
C SER A 106 2.29 4.79 -1.19
N THR A 107 2.31 5.85 -0.37
CA THR A 107 1.20 6.20 0.53
C THR A 107 -0.05 6.54 -0.27
N LEU A 108 0.07 7.37 -1.32
CA LEU A 108 -1.05 7.70 -2.20
C LEU A 108 -1.64 6.46 -2.86
N VAL A 109 -0.79 5.57 -3.37
CA VAL A 109 -1.24 4.31 -3.99
C VAL A 109 -1.94 3.42 -2.97
N GLY A 110 -1.42 3.32 -1.74
CA GLY A 110 -2.07 2.59 -0.64
C GLY A 110 -3.45 3.15 -0.31
N VAL A 111 -3.56 4.47 -0.14
CA VAL A 111 -4.84 5.15 0.13
C VAL A 111 -5.83 4.93 -1.02
N ILE A 112 -5.42 5.14 -2.27
CA ILE A 112 -6.29 4.96 -3.45
C ILE A 112 -6.81 3.52 -3.53
N SER A 113 -5.95 2.54 -3.29
CA SER A 113 -6.30 1.12 -3.28
C SER A 113 -7.31 0.79 -2.19
N GLY A 114 -7.23 1.47 -1.04
CA GLY A 114 -8.14 1.31 0.09
C GLY A 114 -9.53 1.94 -0.10
N ILE A 115 -9.73 2.83 -1.08
CA ILE A 115 -11.00 3.58 -1.22
C ILE A 115 -12.21 2.66 -1.41
N VAL A 116 -12.10 1.65 -2.26
CA VAL A 116 -13.21 0.72 -2.56
C VAL A 116 -13.56 -0.14 -1.34
N PRO A 117 -12.62 -0.87 -0.71
CA PRO A 117 -12.93 -1.66 0.49
C PRO A 117 -13.40 -0.79 1.66
N ALA A 118 -12.81 0.39 1.88
CA ALA A 118 -13.24 1.33 2.91
C ALA A 118 -14.68 1.81 2.69
N ARG A 119 -15.06 2.07 1.43
CA ARG A 119 -16.45 2.41 1.07
C ARG A 119 -17.42 1.28 1.36
N ASN A 120 -17.03 0.04 1.07
CA ASN A 120 -17.88 -1.12 1.34
C ASN A 120 -18.08 -1.32 2.85
N ALA A 121 -17.01 -1.21 3.64
CA ALA A 121 -17.08 -1.23 5.10
C ALA A 121 -17.97 -0.12 5.66
N ALA A 122 -17.78 1.11 5.18
CA ALA A 122 -18.55 2.27 5.61
C ALA A 122 -20.04 2.14 5.29
N LYS A 123 -20.43 1.47 4.20
CA LYS A 123 -21.83 1.28 3.80
C LYS A 123 -22.49 0.02 4.37
N MET A 124 -21.77 -0.77 5.14
CA MET A 124 -22.31 -1.99 5.75
C MET A 124 -23.47 -1.66 6.71
N ASN A 125 -24.58 -2.40 6.60
CA ASN A 125 -25.72 -2.24 7.49
C ASN A 125 -25.45 -2.95 8.83
N PRO A 126 -25.74 -2.30 9.98
CA PRO A 126 -25.54 -2.91 11.30
C PRO A 126 -26.36 -4.20 11.49
N VAL A 127 -27.57 -4.24 10.91
CA VAL A 127 -28.47 -5.39 11.01
C VAL A 127 -27.90 -6.61 10.30
N ASP A 128 -27.29 -6.41 9.13
CA ASP A 128 -26.66 -7.50 8.36
C ASP A 128 -25.39 -8.00 9.07
N ALA A 129 -24.61 -7.10 9.67
CA ALA A 129 -23.40 -7.45 10.42
C ALA A 129 -23.67 -8.30 11.69
N LEU A 130 -24.86 -8.18 12.29
CA LEU A 130 -25.27 -8.95 13.47
C LEU A 130 -26.03 -10.25 13.12
N ARG A 131 -26.56 -10.35 11.90
CA ARG A 131 -27.30 -11.53 11.40
C ARG A 131 -26.41 -12.63 10.82
N PHE A 132 -25.14 -12.35 10.56
CA PHE A 132 -24.17 -13.26 9.94
C PHE A 132 -23.78 -14.51 10.78
N GLU A 133 -24.46 -14.75 11.91
CA GLU A 133 -24.25 -15.89 12.84
C GLU A 133 -25.50 -16.79 13.04
N GLN A 134 -26.56 -16.64 12.23
CA GLN A 134 -27.68 -17.60 12.19
C GLN A 134 -27.50 -18.60 11.05
#